data_AF-A0AAJ6J9G7-F1
#
_entry.id   AF-A0AAJ6J9G7-F1
#
_cell.length_a   1.000
_cell.length_b   1.000
_cell.length_c   1.000
_cell.angle_alpha   90.00
_cell.angle_beta   90.00
_cell.angle_gamma   90.00
#
_symmetry.space_group_name_H-M   'P 1'
#
loop_
_entity.id
_entity.type
_entity.pdbx_description
1 polymer ?
#
loop_
_entity_poly.entity_id
_entity_poly.type
_entity_poly.pdbx_seq_one_letter_code
_entity_poly.pdbx_strand_id
1 'polypeptide(L)'
;MAKKNGGSPGPGHNSTLTDEEKRALTFHHAKAYEVADALVEKAKKDRSAVVDLAKADLGRGAKADIVDLLTANTPAKMKAVVERVQRLARWAGLPIGSQPQLFEPAPDQFENGKVAGMQGEKCEPPLSLPQDQFQMWIAGWHDGQTILMRAFAKKRKPAEPEQQPATDPAQMDLSERKDLDQNAVH
;
A
#
# COMPACT_ATOMS: atom_id res chain seq x y z
N MET A 1 13.46 44.33 -41.49
CA MET A 1 13.92 43.45 -40.39
C MET A 1 12.82 42.46 -40.05
N ALA A 2 12.79 41.29 -40.69
CA ALA A 2 11.75 40.28 -40.45
C ALA A 2 12.28 39.23 -39.47
N LYS A 3 11.67 39.18 -38.28
CA LYS A 3 11.92 38.18 -37.22
C LYS A 3 11.44 36.81 -37.71
N LYS A 4 12.36 35.89 -38.01
CA LYS A 4 12.02 34.47 -38.24
C LYS A 4 11.97 33.79 -36.87
N ASN A 5 10.76 33.57 -36.37
CA ASN A 5 10.52 32.77 -35.17
C ASN A 5 10.99 31.34 -35.44
N GLY A 6 12.07 30.92 -34.77
CA GLY A 6 12.50 29.53 -34.71
C GLY A 6 11.50 28.74 -33.88
N GLY A 7 10.50 28.14 -34.56
CA GLY A 7 9.69 27.09 -33.96
C GLY A 7 10.56 25.87 -33.74
N SER A 8 10.75 25.47 -32.49
CA SER A 8 11.34 24.16 -32.16
C SER A 8 10.55 23.07 -32.89
N PRO A 9 11.20 22.13 -33.60
CA PRO A 9 10.48 21.04 -34.26
C PRO A 9 9.82 20.17 -33.19
N GLY A 10 8.49 20.18 -33.16
CA GLY A 10 7.70 19.27 -32.32
C GLY A 10 7.73 17.84 -32.88
N PRO A 11 7.32 16.83 -32.07
CA PRO A 11 7.19 15.44 -32.52
C PRO A 11 6.37 15.37 -33.82
N GLY A 12 6.97 14.84 -34.90
CA GLY A 12 6.32 14.68 -36.20
C GLY A 12 6.86 15.56 -37.35
N HIS A 13 7.88 16.39 -37.15
CA HIS A 13 8.47 17.23 -38.22
C HIS A 13 9.54 16.51 -39.08
N ASN A 14 9.39 15.21 -39.28
CA ASN A 14 10.38 14.32 -39.93
C ASN A 14 10.00 13.94 -41.37
N SER A 15 9.15 14.71 -42.03
CA SER A 15 8.57 14.39 -43.35
C SER A 15 9.58 14.51 -44.52
N THR A 16 10.73 15.16 -44.32
CA THR A 16 11.78 15.34 -45.33
C THR A 16 13.07 14.56 -45.02
N LEU A 17 13.01 13.51 -44.19
CA LEU A 17 14.18 12.69 -43.90
C LEU A 17 14.58 11.83 -45.11
N THR A 18 15.88 11.81 -45.38
CA THR A 18 16.50 10.83 -46.27
C THR A 18 16.38 9.42 -45.70
N ASP A 19 16.52 8.40 -46.56
CA ASP A 19 16.36 7.00 -46.15
C ASP A 19 17.42 6.56 -45.12
N GLU A 20 18.62 7.12 -45.20
CA GLU A 20 19.70 6.88 -44.24
C GLU A 20 19.40 7.50 -42.86
N GLU A 21 18.82 8.70 -42.82
CA GLU A 21 18.41 9.36 -41.57
C GLU A 21 17.23 8.63 -40.91
N LYS A 22 16.29 8.10 -41.71
CA LYS A 22 15.23 7.22 -41.20
C LYS A 22 15.80 5.96 -40.57
N ARG A 23 16.74 5.29 -41.25
CA ARG A 23 17.41 4.10 -40.73
C ARG A 23 18.14 4.37 -39.41
N ALA A 24 18.87 5.48 -39.30
CA ALA A 24 19.53 5.88 -38.06
C ALA A 24 18.53 6.11 -36.90
N LEU A 25 17.42 6.81 -37.17
CA LEU A 25 16.36 7.01 -36.18
C LEU A 25 15.67 5.70 -35.79
N THR A 26 15.45 4.79 -36.74
CA THR A 26 14.91 3.46 -36.43
C THR A 26 15.81 2.70 -35.47
N PHE A 27 17.13 2.70 -35.66
CA PHE A 27 18.04 2.05 -34.71
C PHE A 27 18.05 2.73 -33.33
N HIS A 28 17.94 4.07 -33.29
CA HIS A 28 17.83 4.81 -32.03
C HIS A 28 16.53 4.45 -31.29
N HIS A 29 15.40 4.45 -31.99
CA HIS A 29 14.11 4.07 -31.40
C HIS A 29 14.02 2.59 -31.07
N ALA A 30 14.67 1.69 -31.82
CA ALA A 30 14.71 0.26 -31.53
C ALA A 30 15.39 0.00 -30.17
N LYS A 31 16.52 0.66 -29.89
CA LYS A 31 17.18 0.57 -28.58
C LYS A 31 16.31 1.14 -27.47
N ALA A 32 15.68 2.30 -27.69
CA ALA A 32 14.77 2.90 -26.71
C ALA A 32 13.55 2.01 -26.43
N TYR A 33 13.04 1.33 -27.47
CA TYR A 33 11.92 0.41 -27.38
C TYR A 33 12.31 -0.85 -26.59
N GLU A 34 13.48 -1.44 -26.85
CA GLU A 34 14.00 -2.58 -26.09
C GLU A 34 14.13 -2.27 -24.59
N VAL A 35 14.64 -1.08 -24.25
CA VAL A 35 14.71 -0.62 -22.86
C VAL A 35 13.32 -0.47 -22.24
N ALA A 36 12.36 0.10 -22.99
CA ALA A 36 10.99 0.26 -22.52
C ALA A 36 10.30 -1.10 -22.30
N ASP A 37 10.48 -2.06 -23.21
CA ASP A 37 9.95 -3.42 -23.07
C ASP A 37 10.56 -4.15 -21.87
N ALA A 38 11.87 -4.01 -21.63
CA ALA A 38 12.51 -4.55 -20.44
C ALA A 38 11.91 -3.97 -19.14
N LEU A 39 11.58 -2.67 -19.11
CA LEU A 39 10.90 -2.03 -17.98
C LEU A 39 9.46 -2.56 -17.80
N VAL A 40 8.72 -2.74 -18.89
CA VAL A 40 7.35 -3.30 -18.85
C VAL A 40 7.38 -4.74 -18.34
N GLU A 41 8.31 -5.57 -18.80
CA GLU A 41 8.45 -6.95 -18.33
C GLU A 41 8.85 -7.01 -16.85
N LYS A 42 9.75 -6.13 -16.40
CA LYS A 42 10.06 -5.99 -14.97
C LYS A 42 8.81 -5.59 -14.17
N ALA A 43 8.09 -4.56 -14.61
CA ALA A 43 6.88 -4.10 -13.94
C ALA A 43 5.77 -5.16 -13.91
N LYS A 44 5.63 -5.99 -14.96
CA LYS A 44 4.71 -7.13 -14.97
C LYS A 44 5.10 -8.17 -13.92
N LYS A 45 6.38 -8.51 -13.82
CA LYS A 45 6.90 -9.44 -12.80
C LYS A 45 6.69 -8.92 -11.38
N ASP A 46 7.00 -7.65 -11.14
CA ASP A 46 6.79 -7.00 -9.85
C ASP A 46 5.30 -7.00 -9.48
N ARG A 47 4.42 -6.69 -10.44
CA ARG A 47 2.96 -6.76 -10.24
C ARG A 47 2.48 -8.17 -9.91
N SER A 48 2.98 -9.21 -10.60
CA SER A 48 2.62 -10.59 -10.26
C SER A 48 3.11 -10.98 -8.87
N ALA A 49 4.33 -10.59 -8.49
CA ALA A 49 4.87 -10.87 -7.16
C ALA A 49 4.04 -10.23 -6.04
N VAL A 50 3.60 -8.97 -6.22
CA VAL A 50 2.70 -8.30 -5.27
C VAL A 50 1.36 -9.02 -5.17
N VAL A 51 0.80 -9.47 -6.30
CA VAL A 51 -0.47 -10.22 -6.31
C VAL A 51 -0.33 -11.56 -5.61
N ASP A 52 0.77 -12.27 -5.81
CA ASP A 52 0.98 -13.58 -5.18
C ASP A 52 1.26 -13.45 -3.68
N LEU A 53 1.98 -12.41 -3.26
CA LEU A 53 2.12 -12.03 -1.85
C LEU A 53 0.75 -11.67 -1.23
N ALA A 54 -0.05 -10.86 -1.92
CA ALA A 54 -1.38 -10.49 -1.44
C ALA A 54 -2.31 -11.71 -1.32
N LYS A 55 -2.24 -12.66 -2.26
CA LYS A 55 -2.98 -13.92 -2.17
C LYS A 55 -2.52 -14.79 -1.00
N ALA A 56 -1.22 -14.79 -0.69
CA ALA A 56 -0.70 -15.51 0.47
C ALA A 56 -1.20 -14.90 1.79
N ASP A 57 -1.30 -13.57 1.87
CA ASP A 57 -1.70 -12.86 3.08
C ASP A 57 -3.24 -12.79 3.30
N LEU A 58 -4.01 -12.54 2.23
CA LEU A 58 -5.44 -12.23 2.29
C LEU A 58 -6.33 -13.33 1.64
N GLY A 59 -5.73 -14.32 0.98
CA GLY A 59 -6.43 -15.43 0.36
C GLY A 59 -6.86 -15.21 -1.09
N ARG A 60 -7.74 -16.09 -1.58
CA ARG A 60 -8.07 -16.23 -3.03
C ARG A 60 -8.75 -14.97 -3.63
N GLY A 61 -9.34 -14.11 -2.81
CA GLY A 61 -10.02 -12.86 -3.21
C GLY A 61 -9.14 -11.61 -3.29
N ALA A 62 -7.92 -11.66 -2.74
CA ALA A 62 -7.07 -10.48 -2.50
C ALA A 62 -6.86 -9.57 -3.71
N LYS A 63 -6.73 -10.17 -4.91
CA LYS A 63 -6.52 -9.40 -6.14
C LYS A 63 -7.76 -8.57 -6.51
N ALA A 64 -8.96 -9.14 -6.34
CA ALA A 64 -10.20 -8.43 -6.62
C ALA A 64 -10.37 -7.29 -5.61
N ASP A 65 -10.17 -7.57 -4.33
CA ASP A 65 -10.29 -6.58 -3.24
C ASP A 65 -9.33 -5.40 -3.44
N ILE A 66 -8.06 -5.64 -3.83
CA ILE A 66 -7.09 -4.58 -4.10
C ILE A 66 -7.53 -3.73 -5.31
N VAL A 67 -8.03 -4.37 -6.39
CA VAL A 67 -8.49 -3.65 -7.58
C VAL A 67 -9.73 -2.81 -7.28
N ASP A 68 -10.66 -3.36 -6.51
CA ASP A 68 -11.88 -2.67 -6.10
C ASP A 68 -11.56 -1.52 -5.14
N LEU A 69 -10.61 -1.69 -4.21
CA LEU A 69 -10.10 -0.62 -3.35
C LEU A 69 -9.47 0.53 -4.15
N LEU A 70 -8.60 0.22 -5.13
CA LEU A 70 -8.00 1.24 -6.00
C LEU A 70 -9.05 1.97 -6.86
N THR A 71 -10.10 1.26 -7.25
CA THR A 71 -11.24 1.82 -7.97
C THR A 71 -12.08 2.73 -7.07
N ALA A 72 -12.31 2.33 -5.81
CA ALA A 72 -13.01 3.12 -4.80
C ALA A 72 -12.27 4.42 -4.45
N ASN A 73 -10.94 4.37 -4.35
CA ASN A 73 -10.09 5.55 -4.14
C ASN A 73 -10.09 6.53 -5.33
N THR A 74 -10.71 6.16 -6.47
CA THR A 74 -10.93 7.06 -7.60
C THR A 74 -12.42 7.38 -7.73
N PRO A 75 -12.91 8.52 -7.18
CA PRO A 75 -14.35 8.82 -7.12
C PRO A 75 -15.07 8.71 -8.46
N ALA A 76 -14.44 9.15 -9.54
CA ALA A 76 -15.00 9.08 -10.89
C ALA A 76 -15.22 7.64 -11.38
N LYS A 77 -14.28 6.73 -11.09
CA LYS A 77 -14.39 5.32 -11.50
C LYS A 77 -15.41 4.59 -10.65
N MET A 78 -15.44 4.83 -9.33
CA MET A 78 -16.40 4.21 -8.43
C MET A 78 -17.84 4.61 -8.77
N LYS A 79 -18.07 5.90 -9.09
CA LYS A 79 -19.37 6.38 -9.55
C LYS A 79 -19.85 5.63 -10.79
N ALA A 80 -18.98 5.45 -11.80
CA ALA A 80 -19.32 4.71 -13.01
C ALA A 80 -19.63 3.22 -12.73
N VAL A 81 -18.94 2.60 -11.77
CA VAL A 81 -19.23 1.22 -11.33
C VAL A 81 -20.59 1.14 -10.65
N VAL A 82 -20.88 2.04 -9.70
CA VAL A 82 -22.15 2.08 -8.97
C VAL A 82 -23.32 2.33 -9.92
N GLU A 83 -23.20 3.31 -10.83
CA GLU A 83 -24.23 3.60 -11.85
C GLU A 83 -24.49 2.39 -12.75
N ARG A 84 -23.43 1.69 -13.16
CA ARG A 84 -23.56 0.46 -13.95
C ARG A 84 -24.26 -0.64 -13.15
N VAL A 85 -23.90 -0.85 -11.89
CA VAL A 85 -24.51 -1.86 -11.02
C VAL A 85 -25.98 -1.55 -10.76
N GLN A 86 -26.32 -0.29 -10.48
CA GLN A 86 -27.71 0.16 -10.34
C GLN A 86 -28.51 -0.05 -11.64
N ARG A 87 -27.92 0.23 -12.80
CA ARG A 87 -28.59 -0.04 -14.08
C ARG A 87 -28.83 -1.55 -14.30
N LEU A 88 -27.85 -2.40 -14.03
CA LEU A 88 -27.97 -3.85 -14.16
C LEU A 88 -28.99 -4.43 -13.17
N ALA A 89 -28.98 -3.98 -11.92
CA ALA A 89 -29.94 -4.40 -10.92
C ALA A 89 -31.38 -4.04 -11.33
N ARG A 90 -31.58 -2.92 -12.05
CA ARG A 90 -32.89 -2.49 -12.56
C ARG A 90 -33.37 -3.46 -13.63
N TRP A 91 -32.47 -3.86 -14.53
CA TRP A 91 -32.76 -4.84 -15.56
C TRP A 91 -33.02 -6.24 -14.98
N ALA A 92 -32.37 -6.58 -13.88
CA ALA A 92 -32.57 -7.84 -13.16
C ALA A 92 -33.81 -7.83 -12.24
N GLY A 93 -34.58 -6.74 -12.18
CA GLY A 93 -35.79 -6.63 -11.36
C GLY A 93 -35.52 -6.63 -9.85
N LEU A 94 -34.28 -6.38 -9.43
CA LEU A 94 -33.93 -6.24 -8.02
C LEU A 94 -34.46 -4.90 -7.50
N PRO A 95 -35.03 -4.86 -6.27
CA PRO A 95 -35.48 -3.61 -5.67
C PRO A 95 -34.30 -2.67 -5.40
N ILE A 96 -34.07 -1.72 -6.31
CA ILE A 96 -33.12 -0.63 -6.10
C ILE A 96 -33.87 0.46 -5.36
N GLY A 97 -33.77 0.45 -4.03
CA GLY A 97 -34.58 1.35 -3.22
C GLY A 97 -34.17 1.50 -1.77
N SER A 98 -33.19 0.74 -1.26
CA SER A 98 -32.49 1.24 -0.08
C SER A 98 -31.73 2.47 -0.56
N GLN A 99 -32.15 3.63 -0.07
CA GLN A 99 -31.47 4.90 -0.25
C GLN A 99 -30.57 5.07 0.99
N PRO A 100 -29.42 4.36 1.11
CA PRO A 100 -28.54 4.54 2.26
C PRO A 100 -28.04 5.99 2.35
N GLN A 101 -27.99 6.68 1.19
CA GLN A 101 -27.62 8.10 1.07
C GLN A 101 -28.55 9.08 1.80
N LEU A 102 -29.81 8.74 2.12
CA LEU A 102 -30.75 9.71 2.72
C LEU A 102 -30.48 9.92 4.22
N PHE A 103 -29.82 8.96 4.86
CA PHE A 103 -29.44 9.01 6.27
C PHE A 103 -27.98 8.61 6.40
N GLU A 104 -27.08 9.34 5.76
CA GLU A 104 -25.65 9.20 6.08
C GLU A 104 -25.42 9.82 7.46
N PRO A 105 -25.05 9.02 8.48
CA PRO A 105 -24.57 9.61 9.72
C PRO A 105 -23.36 10.48 9.40
N ALA A 106 -23.17 11.55 10.18
CA ALA A 106 -21.97 12.38 10.04
C ALA A 106 -20.72 11.48 10.03
N PRO A 107 -19.74 11.73 9.13
CA PRO A 107 -18.61 10.85 8.95
C PRO A 107 -17.84 10.71 10.28
N ASP A 108 -17.66 9.47 10.72
CA ASP A 108 -16.91 9.17 11.93
C ASP A 108 -15.42 9.46 11.70
N GLN A 109 -14.93 10.51 12.36
CA GLN A 109 -13.55 10.96 12.21
C GLN A 109 -12.56 10.00 12.84
N PHE A 110 -12.98 9.18 13.81
CA PHE A 110 -12.15 8.12 14.36
C PHE A 110 -11.84 7.06 13.29
N GLU A 111 -12.86 6.56 12.60
CA GLU A 111 -12.67 5.57 11.53
C GLU A 111 -11.89 6.16 10.34
N ASN A 112 -12.11 7.43 9.99
CA ASN A 112 -11.30 8.11 8.98
C ASN A 112 -9.82 8.18 9.37
N GLY A 113 -9.51 8.54 10.62
CA GLY A 113 -8.16 8.55 11.14
C GLY A 113 -7.52 7.17 11.12
N LYS A 114 -8.29 6.15 11.53
CA LYS A 114 -7.85 4.75 11.52
C LYS A 114 -7.51 4.23 10.14
N VAL A 115 -8.33 4.55 9.13
CA VAL A 115 -8.03 4.23 7.73
C VAL A 115 -6.74 4.91 7.27
N ALA A 116 -6.57 6.21 7.55
CA ALA A 116 -5.33 6.94 7.22
C ALA A 116 -4.09 6.33 7.90
N GLY A 117 -4.24 5.92 9.17
CA GLY A 117 -3.21 5.20 9.91
C GLY A 117 -2.84 3.86 9.27
N MET A 118 -3.83 3.06 8.86
CA MET A 118 -3.57 1.77 8.18
C MET A 118 -2.96 1.94 6.79
N GLN A 119 -3.26 3.03 6.09
CA GLN A 119 -2.67 3.37 4.79
C GLN A 119 -1.22 3.87 4.90
N GLY A 120 -0.74 4.16 6.11
CA GLY A 120 0.62 4.65 6.35
C GLY A 120 0.80 6.15 6.06
N GLU A 121 -0.29 6.92 6.03
CA GLU A 121 -0.23 8.37 5.86
C GLU A 121 0.33 9.06 7.11
N LYS A 122 0.84 10.29 6.94
CA LYS A 122 1.31 11.10 8.08
C LYS A 122 0.14 11.45 9.00
N CYS A 123 0.40 11.57 10.30
CA CYS A 123 -0.59 12.02 11.27
C CYS A 123 -0.84 13.54 11.11
N GLU A 124 -1.53 13.91 10.04
CA GLU A 124 -1.90 15.29 9.69
C GLU A 124 -3.43 15.35 9.53
N PRO A 125 -4.18 15.65 10.61
CA PRO A 125 -5.63 15.73 10.54
C PRO A 125 -6.04 16.96 9.71
N PRO A 126 -7.19 16.92 9.01
CA PRO A 126 -7.70 18.08 8.29
C PRO A 126 -7.92 19.29 9.22
N LEU A 127 -7.31 20.43 8.86
CA LEU A 127 -7.39 21.68 9.64
C LEU A 127 -8.80 22.28 9.75
N SER A 128 -9.74 21.80 8.95
CA SER A 128 -11.16 22.21 8.96
C SER A 128 -11.98 21.52 10.04
N LEU A 129 -11.42 20.54 10.76
CA LEU A 129 -12.15 19.79 11.79
C LEU A 129 -12.20 20.57 13.12
N PRO A 130 -13.33 20.54 13.84
CA PRO A 130 -13.41 21.04 15.21
C PRO A 130 -12.53 20.21 16.15
N GLN A 131 -12.09 20.81 17.26
CA GLN A 131 -11.09 20.23 18.17
C GLN A 131 -11.44 18.82 18.65
N ASP A 132 -12.71 18.55 18.97
CA ASP A 132 -13.13 17.23 19.45
C ASP A 132 -12.97 16.15 18.36
N GLN A 133 -13.37 16.48 17.13
CA GLN A 133 -13.21 15.61 15.96
C GLN A 133 -11.74 15.43 15.56
N PHE A 134 -10.92 16.46 15.78
CA PHE A 134 -9.48 16.43 15.55
C PHE A 134 -8.79 15.41 16.47
N GLN A 135 -9.14 15.40 17.76
CA GLN A 135 -8.61 14.41 18.71
C GLN A 135 -9.09 12.99 18.40
N MET A 136 -10.36 12.83 18.00
CA MET A 136 -10.90 11.53 17.58
C MET A 136 -10.15 10.98 16.36
N TRP A 137 -9.85 11.83 15.37
CA TRP A 137 -9.07 11.43 14.19
C TRP A 137 -7.66 10.98 14.57
N ILE A 138 -6.97 11.72 15.45
CA ILE A 138 -5.62 11.35 15.91
C ILE A 138 -5.64 10.02 16.67
N ALA A 139 -6.61 9.83 17.57
CA ALA A 139 -6.79 8.57 18.28
C ALA A 139 -7.04 7.40 17.32
N GLY A 140 -7.87 7.60 16.30
CA GLY A 140 -8.09 6.65 15.23
C GLY A 140 -6.80 6.31 14.48
N TRP A 141 -6.02 7.31 14.09
CA TRP A 141 -4.74 7.12 13.39
C TRP A 141 -3.76 6.24 14.18
N HIS A 142 -3.63 6.47 15.48
CA HIS A 142 -2.79 5.63 16.35
C HIS A 142 -3.32 4.20 16.49
N ASP A 143 -4.64 4.01 16.55
CA ASP A 143 -5.24 2.67 16.53
C ASP A 143 -4.94 1.95 15.20
N GLY A 144 -5.10 2.65 14.08
CA GLY A 144 -4.76 2.16 12.74
C GLY A 144 -3.30 1.72 12.61
N GLN A 145 -2.37 2.52 13.14
CA GLN A 145 -0.94 2.17 13.21
C GLN A 145 -0.69 0.95 14.10
N THR A 146 -1.39 0.84 15.23
CA THR A 146 -1.27 -0.32 16.12
C THR A 146 -1.74 -1.60 15.43
N ILE A 147 -2.85 -1.54 14.67
CA ILE A 147 -3.35 -2.66 13.86
C ILE A 147 -2.34 -3.03 12.77
N LEU A 148 -1.79 -2.04 12.07
CA LEU A 148 -0.78 -2.25 11.03
C LEU A 148 0.47 -2.93 11.60
N MET A 149 0.99 -2.44 12.72
CA MET A 149 2.13 -3.02 13.42
C MET A 149 1.86 -4.45 13.89
N ARG A 150 0.66 -4.73 14.41
CA ARG A 150 0.24 -6.09 14.79
C ARG A 150 0.15 -7.03 13.59
N ALA A 151 -0.37 -6.56 12.46
CA ALA A 151 -0.46 -7.35 11.23
C ALA A 151 0.92 -7.72 10.69
N PHE A 152 1.86 -6.75 10.65
CA PHE A 152 3.24 -7.02 10.26
C PHE A 152 3.99 -7.90 11.28
N ALA A 153 3.75 -7.73 12.58
CA ALA A 153 4.34 -8.58 13.62
C ALA A 153 3.89 -10.05 13.48
N LYS A 154 2.62 -10.30 13.15
CA LYS A 154 2.11 -11.65 12.85
C LYS A 154 2.74 -12.23 11.59
N LYS A 155 2.90 -11.43 10.54
CA LYS A 155 3.55 -11.85 9.29
C LYS A 155 5.05 -12.19 9.47
N ARG A 156 5.73 -11.50 10.39
CA ARG A 156 7.16 -11.74 10.70
C ARG A 156 7.43 -13.04 11.46
N LYS A 157 6.44 -13.69 12.07
CA LYS A 157 6.63 -15.01 12.70
C LYS A 157 6.35 -16.13 11.69
N PRO A 158 7.41 -16.66 11.07
CA PRO A 158 7.66 -18.08 11.15
C PRO A 158 9.14 -18.35 11.51
N ALA A 159 9.39 -18.54 12.79
CA ALA A 159 10.53 -19.30 13.29
C ALA A 159 10.01 -20.13 14.48
N GLU A 160 10.18 -21.43 14.36
CA GLU A 160 9.87 -22.45 15.37
C GLU A 160 10.45 -22.13 16.76
N PRO A 161 9.89 -22.73 17.83
CA PRO A 161 10.21 -22.40 19.21
C PRO A 161 11.71 -22.45 19.44
N GLU A 162 12.23 -21.44 20.13
CA GLU A 162 13.58 -21.46 20.68
C GLU A 162 13.78 -22.80 21.39
N GLN A 163 14.55 -23.68 20.76
CA GLN A 163 15.30 -24.71 21.45
C GLN A 163 16.02 -23.98 22.57
N GLN A 164 15.58 -24.21 23.81
CA GLN A 164 16.35 -23.86 24.99
C GLN A 164 17.78 -24.34 24.71
N PRO A 165 18.81 -23.47 24.71
CA PRO A 165 20.17 -23.96 24.68
C PRO A 165 20.28 -24.89 25.89
N ALA A 166 20.60 -26.16 25.61
CA ALA A 166 20.86 -27.17 26.62
C ALA A 166 21.70 -26.51 27.72
N THR A 167 21.13 -26.40 28.92
CA THR A 167 21.88 -26.02 30.10
C THR A 167 22.94 -27.08 30.26
N ASP A 168 24.17 -26.74 29.87
CA ASP A 168 25.34 -27.55 30.10
C ASP A 168 25.44 -27.76 31.63
N PRO A 169 25.35 -29.00 32.15
CA PRO A 169 25.33 -29.26 33.59
C PRO A 169 26.65 -28.89 34.31
N ALA A 170 27.62 -28.29 33.60
CA ALA A 170 28.88 -27.80 34.14
C ALA A 170 28.84 -26.34 34.63
N GLN A 171 27.73 -25.61 34.47
CA GLN A 171 27.54 -24.29 35.09
C GLN A 171 26.46 -24.34 36.18
N MET A 172 26.69 -25.16 37.20
CA MET A 172 26.06 -24.93 38.49
C MET A 172 26.76 -23.78 39.21
N ASP A 173 25.90 -22.88 39.67
CA ASP A 173 26.12 -21.73 40.53
C ASP A 173 27.04 -22.05 41.73
N LEU A 174 28.17 -21.31 41.83
CA LEU A 174 29.08 -21.33 42.97
C LEU A 174 28.96 -20.08 43.85
N SER A 175 27.94 -19.24 43.64
CA SER A 175 27.71 -18.05 44.46
C SER A 175 26.83 -18.29 45.69
N GLU A 176 26.22 -19.47 45.83
CA GLU A 176 25.50 -19.89 47.04
C GLU A 176 26.33 -20.76 48.01
N ARG A 177 27.63 -20.49 48.15
CA ARG A 177 28.37 -20.92 49.36
C ARG A 177 28.01 -20.04 50.55
N LYS A 178 26.80 -20.22 51.09
CA LYS A 178 26.61 -20.10 52.54
C LYS A 178 27.38 -21.27 53.12
N ASP A 179 28.57 -21.02 53.66
CA ASP A 179 29.28 -21.84 54.67
C ASP A 179 30.74 -21.36 54.77
N LEU A 180 30.94 -20.11 55.23
CA LEU A 180 32.19 -19.70 55.87
C LEU A 180 31.88 -18.68 56.98
N ASP A 181 31.94 -19.20 58.20
CA ASP A 181 32.34 -18.53 59.45
C ASP A 181 31.58 -17.29 59.91
N GLN A 182 30.38 -17.55 60.43
CA GLN A 182 30.05 -17.03 61.76
C GLN A 182 30.92 -17.74 62.80
N ASN A 183 32.15 -17.26 63.02
CA ASN A 183 32.89 -17.49 64.26
C ASN A 183 34.04 -16.49 64.43
N ALA A 184 33.68 -15.27 64.84
CA ALA A 184 34.60 -14.35 65.48
C ALA A 184 33.85 -13.63 66.62
N VAL A 185 33.54 -14.39 67.67
CA VAL A 185 33.28 -13.89 69.02
C VAL A 185 34.33 -14.53 69.91
N HIS A 186 35.36 -13.76 70.24
CA HIS A 186 35.93 -13.66 71.58
C HIS A 186 36.81 -12.41 71.68
#